data_AF-A0A960QMG8-F1
#
_entry.id   AF-A0A960QMG8-F1
#
_cell.length_a   1.000
_cell.length_b   1.000
_cell.length_c   1.000
_cell.angle_alpha   90.00
_cell.angle_beta   90.00
_cell.angle_gamma   90.00
#
_symmetry.space_group_name_H-M   'P 1'
#
loop_
_entity.id
_entity.type
_entity.pdbx_description
1 polymer ?
#
loop_
_entity_poly.entity_id
_entity_poly.type
_entity_poly.pdbx_seq_one_letter_code
_entity_poly.pdbx_strand_id
1 'polypeptide(L)'
;MKTNTKSLEQLEGVIAKAIKKVKGRKENDLCKYIPMSSGGYMHHFTLRKMKYKSPKDLGSLIEKFILNPDRPLVVPPKPRAARGSRKKRDNMNFTKLQLERLLNMARLSGDKEMVSILSPKKSLAQCKRELIQAVRHGIVDHELWNGYVEAVNAQQAMIAAGAELMMSDI
;
A
#
# COMPACT_ATOMS: atom_id res chain seq x y z
N MET A 1 -3.38 -26.92 -10.13
CA MET A 1 -3.93 -26.33 -11.37
C MET A 1 -2.91 -26.53 -12.49
N LYS A 2 -3.18 -27.45 -13.44
CA LYS A 2 -2.29 -27.71 -14.59
C LYS A 2 -2.46 -26.58 -15.61
N THR A 3 -1.52 -25.65 -15.68
CA THR A 3 -1.51 -24.57 -16.67
C THR A 3 -1.14 -25.10 -18.04
N ASN A 4 -2.01 -24.85 -19.01
CA ASN A 4 -1.94 -25.34 -20.39
C ASN A 4 -0.78 -24.66 -21.14
N THR A 5 0.42 -25.24 -21.11
CA THR A 5 1.68 -24.67 -21.64
C THR A 5 1.58 -24.25 -23.10
N LYS A 6 0.91 -25.04 -23.95
CA LYS A 6 0.69 -24.74 -25.38
C LYS A 6 -0.07 -23.42 -25.60
N SER A 7 -1.00 -23.07 -24.72
CA SER A 7 -1.77 -21.82 -24.83
C SER A 7 -0.95 -20.59 -24.46
N LEU A 8 0.09 -20.75 -23.64
CA LEU A 8 0.97 -19.66 -23.23
C LEU A 8 1.98 -19.34 -24.33
N GLU A 9 2.56 -20.35 -24.98
CA GLU A 9 3.48 -20.17 -26.11
C GLU A 9 2.81 -19.45 -27.29
N GLN A 10 1.56 -19.83 -27.61
CA GLN A 10 0.77 -19.16 -28.64
C GLN A 10 0.53 -17.69 -28.29
N LEU A 11 0.18 -17.40 -27.03
CA LEU A 11 -0.05 -16.05 -26.54
C LEU A 11 1.24 -15.20 -26.60
N GLU A 12 2.39 -15.78 -26.23
CA GLU A 12 3.68 -15.09 -26.34
C GLU A 12 4.04 -14.75 -27.78
N GLY A 13 3.71 -15.64 -28.73
CA GLY A 13 3.82 -15.35 -30.16
C GLY A 13 2.94 -14.18 -30.61
N VAL A 14 1.70 -14.09 -30.12
CA VAL A 14 0.78 -12.97 -30.40
C VAL A 14 1.30 -11.66 -29.79
N ILE A 15 1.82 -11.69 -28.56
CA ILE A 15 2.44 -10.55 -27.87
C ILE A 15 3.66 -10.06 -28.67
N ALA A 16 4.54 -10.96 -29.13
CA ALA A 16 5.72 -10.59 -29.90
C ALA A 16 5.36 -9.90 -31.22
N LYS A 17 4.34 -10.41 -31.94
CA LYS A 17 3.81 -9.77 -33.16
C LYS A 17 3.27 -8.37 -32.87
N ALA A 18 2.52 -8.23 -31.78
CA ALA A 18 1.96 -6.94 -31.35
C ALA A 18 3.05 -5.92 -31.02
N ILE A 19 4.11 -6.33 -30.28
CA ILE A 19 5.26 -5.48 -29.95
C ILE A 19 5.97 -4.99 -31.22
N LYS A 20 6.20 -5.90 -32.18
CA LYS A 20 6.82 -5.55 -33.47
C LYS A 20 5.99 -4.53 -34.24
N LYS A 21 4.66 -4.67 -34.23
CA LYS A 21 3.74 -3.76 -34.92
C LYS A 21 3.74 -2.36 -34.30
N VAL A 22 3.71 -2.26 -32.98
CA VAL A 22 3.73 -0.95 -32.28
C VAL A 22 5.13 -0.35 -32.12
N LYS A 23 6.17 -1.01 -32.67
CA LYS A 23 7.59 -0.66 -32.47
C LYS A 23 7.96 -0.49 -30.98
N GLY A 24 7.35 -1.30 -30.12
CA GLY A 24 7.59 -1.29 -28.67
C GLY A 24 8.89 -2.02 -28.30
N ARG A 25 9.41 -1.78 -27.10
CA ARG A 25 10.58 -2.50 -26.56
C ARG A 25 10.19 -3.51 -25.50
N LYS A 26 9.11 -3.26 -24.76
CA LYS A 26 8.66 -4.10 -23.65
C LYS A 26 7.18 -4.45 -23.80
N GLU A 27 6.75 -5.57 -23.23
CA GLU A 27 5.32 -5.95 -23.17
C GLU A 27 4.45 -4.85 -22.55
N ASN A 28 5.03 -4.08 -21.61
CA ASN A 28 4.37 -2.94 -20.97
C ASN A 28 3.96 -1.84 -21.95
N ASP A 29 4.57 -1.75 -23.14
CA ASP A 29 4.19 -0.74 -24.13
C ASP A 29 2.83 -1.06 -24.77
N LEU A 30 2.44 -2.35 -24.82
CA LEU A 30 1.13 -2.77 -25.35
C LEU A 30 -0.04 -2.25 -24.52
N CYS A 31 0.20 -2.01 -23.23
CA CYS A 31 -0.79 -1.53 -22.29
C CYS A 31 -1.47 -0.22 -22.75
N LYS A 32 -0.73 0.66 -23.43
CA LYS A 32 -1.22 1.97 -23.92
C LYS A 32 -2.27 1.86 -25.02
N TYR A 33 -2.34 0.71 -25.70
CA TYR A 33 -3.21 0.50 -26.86
C TYR A 33 -4.48 -0.30 -26.51
N ILE A 34 -4.58 -0.81 -25.28
CA ILE A 34 -5.69 -1.65 -24.86
C ILE A 34 -6.59 -0.84 -23.90
N PRO A 35 -7.79 -0.42 -24.34
CA PRO A 35 -8.72 0.32 -23.49
C PRO A 35 -9.36 -0.58 -22.43
N MET A 36 -9.58 -0.03 -21.24
CA MET A 36 -10.30 -0.69 -20.14
C MET A 36 -11.69 -0.08 -19.97
N SER A 37 -12.66 -0.91 -19.55
CA SER A 37 -14.04 -0.47 -19.24
C SER A 37 -14.13 0.58 -18.14
N SER A 38 -13.16 0.62 -17.23
CA SER A 38 -13.07 1.58 -16.12
C SER A 38 -12.52 2.96 -16.54
N GLY A 39 -12.22 3.15 -17.82
CA GLY A 39 -11.61 4.34 -18.39
C GLY A 39 -10.07 4.27 -18.37
N GLY A 40 -9.46 4.75 -19.45
CA GLY A 40 -8.01 4.75 -19.65
C GLY A 40 -7.45 3.45 -20.25
N TYR A 41 -6.12 3.37 -20.28
CA TYR A 41 -5.38 2.24 -20.83
C TYR A 41 -5.12 1.17 -19.76
N MET A 42 -4.90 -0.07 -20.19
CA MET A 42 -4.69 -1.21 -19.29
C MET A 42 -3.43 -1.03 -18.43
N HIS A 43 -3.51 -1.31 -17.12
CA HIS A 43 -2.32 -1.28 -16.27
C HIS A 43 -1.46 -2.53 -16.48
N HIS A 44 -0.13 -2.39 -16.41
CA HIS A 44 0.80 -3.52 -16.60
C HIS A 44 0.60 -4.66 -15.58
N PHE A 45 0.14 -4.36 -14.36
CA PHE A 45 -0.28 -5.39 -13.40
C PHE A 45 -1.47 -6.21 -13.89
N THR A 46 -2.44 -5.57 -14.54
CA THR A 46 -3.59 -6.25 -15.13
C THR A 46 -3.17 -7.11 -16.31
N LEU A 47 -2.28 -6.62 -17.18
CA LEU A 47 -1.69 -7.41 -18.26
C LEU A 47 -1.02 -8.68 -17.72
N ARG A 48 -0.15 -8.53 -16.71
CA ARG A 48 0.54 -9.66 -16.07
C ARG A 48 -0.46 -10.64 -15.45
N LYS A 49 -1.50 -10.14 -14.77
CA LYS A 49 -2.55 -10.98 -14.17
C LYS A 49 -3.37 -11.74 -15.24
N MET A 50 -3.72 -11.09 -16.35
CA MET A 50 -4.49 -11.72 -17.43
C MET A 50 -3.69 -12.78 -18.17
N LYS A 51 -2.36 -12.60 -18.35
CA LYS A 51 -1.48 -13.63 -18.92
C LYS A 51 -1.62 -14.99 -18.22
N TYR A 52 -1.76 -14.98 -16.88
CA TYR A 52 -1.89 -16.21 -16.09
C TYR A 52 -3.34 -16.67 -15.87
N LYS A 53 -4.28 -15.73 -15.65
CA LYS A 53 -5.67 -16.08 -15.30
C LYS A 53 -6.56 -16.31 -16.53
N SER A 54 -6.40 -15.52 -17.58
CA SER A 54 -7.27 -15.49 -18.76
C SER A 54 -6.47 -15.22 -20.04
N PRO A 55 -5.60 -16.17 -20.47
CA PRO A 55 -4.71 -15.95 -21.62
C PRO A 55 -5.47 -15.77 -22.94
N LYS A 56 -6.61 -16.44 -23.13
CA LYS A 56 -7.43 -16.34 -24.34
C LYS A 56 -8.02 -14.93 -24.52
N ASP A 57 -8.58 -14.38 -23.45
CA ASP A 57 -9.18 -13.03 -23.46
C ASP A 57 -8.14 -11.96 -23.79
N LEU A 58 -6.92 -12.12 -23.26
CA LEU A 58 -5.81 -11.22 -23.57
C LEU A 58 -5.42 -11.30 -25.06
N GLY A 59 -5.37 -12.50 -25.63
CA GLY A 59 -5.11 -12.71 -27.07
C GLY A 59 -6.14 -11.96 -27.94
N SER A 60 -7.42 -12.16 -27.66
CA SER A 60 -8.52 -11.49 -28.38
C SER A 60 -8.45 -9.96 -28.29
N LEU A 61 -8.07 -9.42 -27.12
CA LEU A 61 -7.89 -7.98 -26.93
C LEU A 61 -6.71 -7.44 -27.76
N ILE A 62 -5.59 -8.14 -27.78
CA ILE A 62 -4.42 -7.76 -28.57
C ILE A 62 -4.73 -7.82 -30.07
N GLU A 63 -5.43 -8.86 -30.52
CA GLU A 63 -5.86 -8.96 -31.92
C GLU A 63 -6.77 -7.80 -32.31
N LYS A 64 -7.80 -7.54 -31.50
CA LYS A 64 -8.79 -6.49 -31.76
C LYS A 64 -8.20 -5.09 -31.78
N PHE A 65 -7.35 -4.74 -30.81
CA PHE A 65 -6.90 -3.36 -30.61
C PHE A 65 -5.50 -3.06 -31.17
N ILE A 66 -4.69 -4.09 -31.45
CA ILE A 66 -3.32 -3.90 -31.95
C ILE A 66 -3.12 -4.54 -33.33
N LEU A 67 -3.48 -5.81 -33.54
CA LEU A 67 -3.15 -6.51 -34.79
C LEU A 67 -4.11 -6.21 -35.95
N ASN A 68 -5.39 -6.01 -35.69
CA ASN A 68 -6.38 -5.67 -36.73
C ASN A 68 -6.31 -4.21 -37.23
N PRO A 69 -6.13 -3.17 -36.38
CA PRO A 69 -6.08 -1.80 -36.88
C PRO A 69 -4.74 -1.46 -37.54
N ASP A 70 -4.73 -0.83 -38.71
CA ASP A 70 -3.50 -0.42 -39.41
C ASP A 70 -2.61 0.51 -38.57
N ARG A 71 -3.26 1.43 -37.83
CA ARG A 71 -2.61 2.31 -36.85
C ARG A 71 -3.27 2.13 -35.48
N PRO A 72 -2.66 1.40 -34.54
CA PRO A 72 -3.23 1.21 -33.22
C PRO A 72 -3.28 2.54 -32.47
N LEU A 73 -4.46 2.87 -31.93
CA LEU A 73 -4.71 4.15 -31.25
C LEU A 73 -4.18 4.09 -29.82
N VAL A 74 -3.42 5.12 -29.44
CA VAL A 74 -2.97 5.29 -28.07
C VAL A 74 -4.14 5.77 -27.23
N VAL A 75 -4.53 4.98 -26.23
CA VAL A 75 -5.62 5.30 -25.33
C VAL A 75 -5.13 6.34 -24.31
N PRO A 76 -5.78 7.52 -24.22
CA PRO A 76 -5.37 8.52 -23.24
C PRO A 76 -5.56 7.97 -21.81
N PRO A 77 -4.68 8.35 -20.87
CA PRO A 77 -4.85 7.98 -19.47
C PRO A 77 -6.20 8.47 -18.93
N LYS A 78 -6.78 7.71 -18.01
CA LYS A 78 -7.99 8.14 -17.31
C LYS A 78 -7.75 9.50 -16.66
N PRO A 79 -8.60 10.52 -16.92
CA PRO A 79 -8.46 11.81 -16.26
C PRO A 79 -8.56 11.58 -14.75
N ARG A 80 -7.60 12.11 -14.00
CA ARG A 80 -7.69 12.09 -12.54
C ARG A 80 -8.90 12.91 -12.16
N ALA A 81 -9.71 12.40 -11.23
CA ALA A 81 -10.75 13.22 -10.60
C ALA A 81 -10.11 14.53 -10.15
N ALA A 82 -10.78 15.65 -10.40
CA ALA A 82 -10.31 16.96 -9.95
C ALA A 82 -9.97 16.81 -8.47
N ARG A 83 -8.69 16.94 -8.15
CA ARG A 83 -8.22 16.92 -6.77
C ARG A 83 -8.76 18.23 -6.20
N GLY A 84 -9.96 18.17 -5.62
CA GLY A 84 -10.62 19.33 -5.05
C GLY A 84 -9.64 20.11 -4.16
N SER A 85 -9.91 21.41 -3.96
CA SER A 85 -9.06 22.29 -3.16
C SER A 85 -8.75 21.62 -1.81
N ARG A 86 -7.56 21.04 -1.66
CA ARG A 86 -7.05 20.47 -0.39
C ARG A 86 -6.65 21.59 0.57
N LYS A 87 -7.35 22.71 0.57
CA LYS A 87 -7.21 23.74 1.59
C LYS A 87 -8.07 23.34 2.80
N LYS A 88 -7.70 22.25 3.49
CA LYS A 88 -8.00 22.15 4.92
C LYS A 88 -7.05 23.13 5.60
N ARG A 89 -7.44 24.41 5.61
CA ARG A 89 -6.64 25.51 6.17
C ARG A 89 -6.57 25.45 7.70
N ASP A 90 -7.40 24.60 8.32
CA ASP A 90 -7.54 24.48 9.77
C ASP A 90 -6.73 23.34 10.40
N ASN A 91 -5.93 22.60 9.60
CA ASN A 91 -5.05 21.58 10.18
C ASN A 91 -3.75 22.25 10.65
N MET A 92 -3.71 22.64 11.93
CA MET A 92 -2.50 23.10 12.60
C MET A 92 -1.50 21.93 12.63
N ASN A 93 -0.46 22.01 11.81
CA ASN A 93 0.59 21.01 11.80
C ASN A 93 1.58 21.35 12.92
N PHE A 94 1.54 20.60 14.02
CA PHE A 94 2.51 20.74 15.10
C PHE A 94 3.85 20.10 14.72
N THR A 95 4.95 20.78 15.02
CA THR A 95 6.29 20.19 15.00
C THR A 95 6.47 19.23 16.18
N LYS A 96 7.43 18.30 16.07
CA LYS A 96 7.75 17.34 17.14
C LYS A 96 8.01 18.05 18.49
N LEU A 97 8.77 19.14 18.47
CA LEU A 97 9.07 19.93 19.66
C LEU A 97 7.83 20.59 20.28
N GLN A 98 6.88 21.04 19.45
CA GLN A 98 5.62 21.61 19.95
C GLN A 98 4.74 20.54 20.59
N LEU A 99 4.71 19.32 20.04
CA LEU A 99 3.99 18.20 20.66
C LEU A 99 4.63 17.78 21.99
N GLU A 100 5.95 17.76 22.09
CA GLU A 100 6.66 17.47 23.34
C GLU A 100 6.38 18.53 24.42
N ARG A 101 6.38 19.81 24.04
CA ARG A 101 6.00 20.91 24.95
C ARG A 101 4.55 20.79 25.41
N LEU A 102 3.63 20.47 24.50
CA LEU A 102 2.23 20.29 24.81
C LEU A 102 1.99 19.09 25.73
N LEU A 103 2.70 17.98 25.51
CA LEU A 103 2.69 16.80 26.37
C LEU A 103 3.19 17.14 27.79
N ASN A 104 4.27 17.91 27.90
CA ASN A 104 4.77 18.35 29.20
C ASN A 104 3.77 19.27 29.93
N MET A 105 3.11 20.19 29.22
CA MET A 105 2.04 21.00 29.80
C MET A 105 0.88 20.14 30.30
N ALA A 106 0.45 19.14 29.51
CA ALA A 106 -0.61 18.21 29.91
C ALA A 106 -0.24 17.36 31.14
N ARG A 107 1.03 16.94 31.26
CA ARG A 107 1.55 16.26 32.46
C ARG A 107 1.50 17.16 33.69
N LEU A 108 1.92 18.42 33.56
CA LEU A 108 1.92 19.39 34.65
C LEU A 108 0.51 19.80 35.09
N SER A 109 -0.44 19.89 34.15
CA SER A 109 -1.84 20.21 34.45
C SER A 109 -2.65 19.01 34.95
N GLY A 110 -2.06 17.81 34.99
CA GLY A 110 -2.76 16.58 35.38
C GLY A 110 -3.82 16.12 34.39
N ASP A 111 -3.77 16.60 33.14
CA ASP A 111 -4.73 16.27 32.09
C ASP A 111 -4.40 14.89 31.50
N LYS A 112 -4.96 13.86 32.13
CA LYS A 112 -4.74 12.45 31.76
C LYS A 112 -5.20 12.13 30.34
N GLU A 113 -6.21 12.83 29.83
CA GLU A 113 -6.74 12.60 28.48
C GLU A 113 -5.76 13.13 27.43
N MET A 114 -5.29 14.37 27.60
CA MET A 114 -4.30 14.96 26.70
C MET A 114 -2.95 14.23 26.77
N VAL A 115 -2.55 13.75 27.95
CA VAL A 115 -1.37 12.87 28.07
C VAL A 115 -1.56 11.58 27.27
N SER A 116 -2.72 10.93 27.33
CA SER A 116 -2.99 9.70 26.57
C SER A 116 -3.01 9.90 25.05
N ILE A 117 -3.52 11.05 24.59
CA ILE A 117 -3.61 11.40 23.18
C ILE A 117 -2.23 11.79 22.62
N LEU A 118 -1.49 12.62 23.34
CA LEU A 118 -0.21 13.20 22.89
C LEU A 118 1.00 12.30 23.18
N SER A 119 0.85 11.32 24.07
CA SER A 119 1.91 10.35 24.34
C SER A 119 2.30 9.66 23.04
N PRO A 120 3.61 9.54 22.76
CA PRO A 120 4.07 8.89 21.54
C PRO A 120 3.59 7.43 21.54
N LYS A 121 2.59 7.12 20.71
CA LYS A 121 2.16 5.74 20.46
C LYS A 121 3.18 5.07 19.56
N LYS A 122 4.38 4.82 20.09
CA LYS A 122 5.36 3.98 19.43
C LYS A 122 4.80 2.57 19.42
N SER A 123 4.79 1.95 18.24
CA SER A 123 4.44 0.53 18.16
C SER A 123 5.41 -0.29 19.00
N LEU A 124 4.97 -1.41 19.58
CA LEU A 124 5.85 -2.29 20.35
C LEU A 124 7.09 -2.72 19.56
N ALA A 125 6.93 -2.96 18.25
CA ALA A 125 8.03 -3.30 17.36
C ALA A 125 9.07 -2.17 17.23
N GLN A 126 8.65 -0.91 17.34
CA GLN A 126 9.55 0.23 17.36
C GLN A 126 10.24 0.37 18.72
N CYS A 127 9.51 0.28 19.84
CA CYS A 127 10.12 0.31 21.18
C CYS A 127 11.18 -0.78 21.35
N LYS A 128 10.92 -2.01 20.89
CA LYS A 128 11.90 -3.13 20.92
C LYS A 128 13.18 -2.79 20.16
N ARG A 129 13.08 -2.22 18.96
CA ARG A 129 14.25 -1.88 18.14
C ARG A 129 15.10 -0.78 18.78
N GLU A 130 14.45 0.27 19.25
CA GLU A 130 15.12 1.40 19.91
C GLU A 130 15.77 0.96 21.22
N LEU A 131 15.11 0.09 22.01
CA LEU A 131 15.66 -0.42 23.27
C LEU A 131 16.89 -1.29 23.03
N ILE A 132 16.85 -2.21 22.06
CA ILE A 132 18.02 -3.01 21.66
C ILE A 132 19.18 -2.11 21.21
N GLN A 133 18.88 -1.04 20.48
CA GLN A 133 19.89 -0.07 20.06
C GLN A 133 20.49 0.69 21.25
N ALA A 134 19.66 1.14 22.20
CA ALA A 134 20.13 1.79 23.42
C ALA A 134 21.06 0.89 24.24
N VAL A 135 20.68 -0.39 24.43
CA VAL A 135 21.52 -1.39 25.10
C VAL A 135 22.84 -1.62 24.36
N ARG A 136 22.83 -1.71 23.02
CA ARG A 136 24.06 -1.86 22.22
C ARG A 136 25.02 -0.68 22.34
N HIS A 137 24.49 0.52 22.56
CA HIS A 137 25.28 1.74 22.77
C HIS A 137 25.61 1.99 24.25
N GLY A 138 25.16 1.13 25.17
CA GLY A 138 25.37 1.32 26.61
C GLY A 138 24.60 2.51 27.21
N ILE A 139 23.53 2.96 26.55
CA ILE A 139 22.70 4.09 26.98
C ILE A 139 21.50 3.54 27.75
N VAL A 140 21.32 4.03 28.98
CA VAL A 140 20.13 3.73 29.79
C VAL A 140 19.10 4.84 29.58
N ASP A 141 18.02 4.52 28.86
CA ASP A 141 16.89 5.41 28.65
C ASP A 141 15.67 4.90 29.42
N HIS A 142 15.38 5.54 30.55
CA HIS A 142 14.28 5.18 31.44
C HIS A 142 12.90 5.46 30.82
N GLU A 143 12.76 6.50 29.98
CA GLU A 143 11.49 6.77 29.30
C GLU A 143 11.19 5.70 28.24
N LEU A 144 12.21 5.26 27.51
CA LEU A 144 12.09 4.19 26.53
C LEU A 144 11.73 2.84 27.18
N TRP A 145 12.32 2.54 28.34
CA TRP A 145 11.98 1.36 29.12
C TRP A 145 10.53 1.39 29.61
N ASN A 146 10.09 2.51 30.19
CA ASN A 146 8.72 2.67 30.67
C ASN A 146 7.71 2.55 29.51
N GLY A 147 8.00 3.20 28.37
CA GLY A 147 7.16 3.08 27.17
C GLY A 147 7.13 1.67 26.59
N TYR A 148 8.20 0.88 26.73
CA TYR A 148 8.19 -0.54 26.38
C TYR A 148 7.29 -1.36 27.31
N VAL A 149 7.42 -1.17 28.63
CA VAL A 149 6.61 -1.88 29.64
C VAL A 149 5.12 -1.55 29.45
N GLU A 150 4.77 -0.29 29.24
CA GLU A 150 3.39 0.13 28.95
C GLU A 150 2.86 -0.50 27.66
N ALA A 151 3.66 -0.54 26.59
CA ALA A 151 3.25 -1.17 25.34
C ALA A 151 3.05 -2.69 25.45
N VAL A 152 3.88 -3.37 26.26
CA VAL A 152 3.72 -4.81 26.54
C VAL A 152 2.46 -5.06 27.37
N ASN A 153 2.23 -4.27 28.42
CA ASN A 153 1.04 -4.39 29.27
C ASN A 153 -0.24 -4.11 28.47
N ALA A 154 -0.24 -3.09 27.60
CA ALA A 154 -1.37 -2.81 26.72
C ALA A 154 -1.64 -3.95 25.74
N GLN A 155 -0.60 -4.57 25.18
CA GLN A 155 -0.76 -5.74 24.30
C GLN A 155 -1.33 -6.95 25.06
N GLN A 156 -0.84 -7.21 26.28
CA GLN A 156 -1.34 -8.30 27.12
C GLN A 156 -2.80 -8.08 27.54
N ALA A 157 -3.17 -6.85 27.91
CA ALA A 157 -4.55 -6.49 28.23
C ALA A 157 -5.49 -6.68 27.02
N MET A 158 -5.04 -6.33 25.81
CA MET A 158 -5.81 -6.59 24.58
C MET A 158 -5.97 -8.09 24.29
N ILE A 159 -4.93 -8.89 24.53
CA ILE A 159 -4.99 -10.35 24.34
C ILE A 159 -5.95 -10.97 25.37
N ALA A 160 -5.89 -10.54 26.63
CA ALA A 160 -6.78 -11.01 27.70
C ALA A 160 -8.25 -10.65 27.41
N ALA A 161 -8.53 -9.40 27.03
CA ALA A 161 -9.89 -8.96 26.68
C ALA A 161 -10.44 -9.69 25.43
N GLY A 162 -9.57 -10.02 24.47
CA GLY A 162 -9.94 -10.82 23.30
C GLY A 162 -10.24 -12.29 23.66
N ALA A 163 -9.60 -12.83 24.70
CA ALA A 163 -9.85 -14.18 25.19
C ALA A 163 -11.16 -14.29 25.98
N GLU A 164 -11.51 -13.27 26.78
CA GLU A 164 -12.79 -13.24 27.52
C GLU A 164 -14.00 -13.19 26.57
N LEU A 165 -13.93 -12.42 25.48
CA LEU A 165 -15.00 -12.38 24.46
C LEU A 165 -15.21 -13.73 23.76
N MET A 166 -14.18 -14.56 23.60
CA MET A 166 -14.32 -15.90 23.02
C MET A 166 -14.86 -16.95 24.00
N MET A 167 -14.83 -16.67 25.30
CA MET A 167 -15.37 -17.56 26.34
C MET A 167 -16.83 -17.25 26.70
N SER A 168 -17.34 -16.07 26.34
CA SER A 168 -18.75 -15.69 26.51
C SER A 168 -19.69 -16.15 25.38
N ASP A 169 -19.14 -16.66 24.27
CA ASP A 169 -19.88 -17.14 23.09
C ASP A 169 -20.00 -18.69 23.05
N ILE A 170 -19.72 -19.40 24.16
CA ILE A 170 -19.92 -20.84 24.35
C ILE A 170 -20.93 -21.06 25.47
#